data_AF-A0A927FFR9-F1
#
_entry.id   AF-A0A927FFR9-F1
#
_cell.length_a   1.000
_cell.length_b   1.000
_cell.length_c   1.000
_cell.angle_alpha   90.00
_cell.angle_beta   90.00
_cell.angle_gamma   90.00
#
_symmetry.space_group_name_H-M   'P 1'
#
loop_
_entity.id
_entity.type
_entity.pdbx_description
1 polymer ?
#
loop_
_entity_poly.entity_id
_entity_poly.type
_entity_poly.pdbx_seq_one_letter_code
_entity_poly.pdbx_strand_id
1 'polypeptide(L)'
;MNGKKPKAAGFTLLEALVVMALLGLMVSLAAPAMSALRQQHQLQAQAEGLLDSLVLARSEALRRQMRVSLCARASDTACHASGDWQLGWLVFADANDNAQLDAGDMLMEVHAAVPEAMQLTVTNTVKAYFSYGPEGRSATLNGAFMAATWRFCKPGLESGWQVVSNALGRPRLEKVSAPSCG
;
A
#
# COMPACT_ATOMS: atom_id res chain seq x y z
N MET A 1 46.68 52.95 -16.89
CA MET A 1 45.54 52.03 -17.07
C MET A 1 44.75 51.99 -15.76
N ASN A 2 43.72 52.82 -15.59
CA ASN A 2 42.94 52.87 -14.35
C ASN A 2 41.58 52.20 -14.54
N GLY A 3 41.48 50.92 -14.19
CA GLY A 3 40.22 50.19 -14.14
C GLY A 3 39.40 50.63 -12.93
N LYS A 4 38.26 51.30 -13.16
CA LYS A 4 37.25 51.55 -12.12
C LYS A 4 36.70 50.21 -11.64
N LYS A 5 36.91 49.88 -10.35
CA LYS A 5 36.23 48.75 -9.71
C LYS A 5 34.71 49.02 -9.69
N PRO A 6 33.86 48.10 -10.13
CA PRO A 6 32.40 48.28 -10.05
C PRO A 6 31.99 48.37 -8.57
N LYS A 7 31.14 49.35 -8.24
CA LYS A 7 30.49 49.42 -6.92
C LYS A 7 29.48 48.27 -6.84
N ALA A 8 29.52 47.48 -5.77
CA ALA A 8 28.49 46.50 -5.50
C ALA A 8 27.15 47.22 -5.29
N ALA A 9 26.15 46.92 -6.11
CA ALA A 9 24.79 47.42 -5.92
C ALA A 9 24.14 46.60 -4.79
N GLY A 10 23.71 47.27 -3.72
CA GLY A 10 22.93 46.66 -2.63
C GLY A 10 21.43 46.72 -2.92
N PHE A 11 20.68 45.72 -2.47
CA PHE A 11 19.22 45.72 -2.51
C PHE A 11 18.65 46.76 -1.55
N THR A 12 17.54 47.40 -1.93
CA THR A 12 16.82 48.29 -1.00
C THR A 12 15.94 47.50 -0.04
N LEU A 13 15.63 48.08 1.13
CA LEU A 13 14.72 47.46 2.09
C LEU A 13 13.33 47.21 1.49
N LEU A 14 12.85 48.12 0.64
CA LEU A 14 11.60 47.97 -0.09
C LEU A 14 11.65 46.77 -1.05
N GLU A 15 12.76 46.62 -1.77
CA GLU A 15 12.95 45.52 -2.72
C GLU A 15 12.96 44.15 -2.02
N ALA A 16 13.63 44.05 -0.87
CA ALA A 16 13.59 42.84 -0.03
C ALA A 16 12.16 42.54 0.47
N LEU A 17 11.38 43.55 0.88
CA LEU A 17 9.99 43.38 1.31
C LEU A 17 9.10 42.89 0.15
N VAL A 18 9.27 43.45 -1.06
CA VAL A 18 8.52 43.02 -2.24
C VAL A 18 8.86 41.58 -2.60
N VAL A 19 10.15 41.19 -2.58
CA VAL A 19 10.57 39.80 -2.84
C VAL A 19 9.97 38.85 -1.80
N MET A 20 10.00 39.20 -0.51
CA MET A 20 9.38 38.37 0.53
C MET A 20 7.87 38.25 0.37
N ALA A 21 7.17 39.34 -0.02
CA ALA A 21 5.74 39.32 -0.28
C ALA A 21 5.40 38.39 -1.46
N LEU A 22 6.18 38.44 -2.55
CA LEU A 22 6.03 37.55 -3.70
C LEU A 22 6.33 36.10 -3.34
N LEU A 23 7.38 35.82 -2.58
CA LEU A 23 7.69 34.47 -2.08
C LEU A 23 6.56 33.91 -1.22
N GLY A 24 5.98 34.72 -0.33
CA GLY A 24 4.83 34.33 0.48
C GLY A 24 3.62 33.94 -0.37
N LEU A 25 3.34 34.69 -1.45
CA LEU A 25 2.30 34.36 -2.42
C LEU A 25 2.58 33.05 -3.18
N MET A 26 3.84 32.80 -3.56
CA MET A 26 4.17 31.55 -4.26
C MET A 26 4.05 30.33 -3.34
N VAL A 27 4.53 30.44 -2.09
CA VAL A 27 4.46 29.34 -1.11
C VAL A 27 3.02 28.99 -0.75
N SER A 28 2.14 29.99 -0.62
CA SER A 28 0.73 29.75 -0.29
C SER A 28 0.00 28.96 -1.38
N LEU A 29 0.36 29.16 -2.65
CA LEU A 29 -0.17 28.39 -3.78
C LEU A 29 0.46 26.98 -3.91
N ALA A 30 1.73 26.81 -3.52
CA ALA A 30 2.43 25.53 -3.62
C ALA A 30 2.07 24.54 -2.49
N ALA A 31 1.74 25.03 -1.30
CA ALA A 31 1.40 24.22 -0.13
C ALA A 31 0.30 23.16 -0.37
N PRO A 32 -0.86 23.47 -1.00
CA PRO A 32 -1.90 22.47 -1.25
C PRO A 32 -1.43 21.35 -2.20
N ALA A 33 -0.66 21.66 -3.24
CA ALA A 33 -0.14 20.67 -4.19
C ALA A 33 0.78 19.64 -3.50
N MET A 34 1.63 20.10 -2.58
CA MET A 34 2.49 19.23 -1.78
C MET A 34 1.68 18.30 -0.86
N SER A 35 0.53 18.75 -0.36
CA SER A 35 -0.35 17.90 0.46
C SER A 35 -0.96 16.76 -0.36
N ALA A 36 -1.44 17.04 -1.57
CA ALA A 36 -2.02 16.04 -2.45
C ALA A 36 -0.96 14.99 -2.87
N LEU A 37 0.25 15.44 -3.21
CA LEU A 37 1.37 14.55 -3.54
C LEU A 37 1.71 13.62 -2.37
N ARG A 38 1.81 14.14 -1.15
CA ARG A 38 2.04 13.32 0.06
C ARG A 38 0.94 12.27 0.25
N GLN A 39 -0.32 12.64 0.06
CA GLN A 39 -1.43 11.71 0.19
C GLN A 39 -1.40 10.60 -0.87
N GLN A 40 -1.02 10.92 -2.11
CA GLN A 40 -0.83 9.93 -3.18
C GLN A 40 0.30 8.95 -2.85
N HIS A 41 1.43 9.44 -2.36
CA HIS A 41 2.55 8.58 -1.95
C HIS A 41 2.17 7.67 -0.77
N GLN A 42 1.44 8.19 0.22
CA GLN A 42 0.95 7.37 1.33
C GLN A 42 0.01 6.26 0.84
N LEU A 43 -0.89 6.57 -0.09
CA LEU A 43 -1.81 5.58 -0.67
C LEU A 43 -1.05 4.50 -1.46
N GLN A 44 -0.04 4.91 -2.25
CA GLN A 44 0.83 3.99 -2.97
C GLN A 44 1.59 3.07 -2.02
N ALA A 45 2.17 3.63 -0.95
CA ALA A 45 2.92 2.86 0.04
C ALA A 45 2.07 1.77 0.72
N GLN A 46 0.78 2.03 0.98
CA GLN A 46 -0.13 1.00 1.52
C GLN A 46 -0.35 -0.15 0.53
N ALA A 47 -0.49 0.16 -0.77
CA ALA A 47 -0.64 -0.85 -1.80
C ALA A 47 0.66 -1.63 -2.06
N GLU A 48 1.81 -0.97 -2.00
CA GLU A 48 3.14 -1.60 -2.05
C GLU A 48 3.36 -2.53 -0.87
N GLY A 49 2.96 -2.13 0.35
CA GLY A 49 3.02 -3.00 1.53
C GLY A 49 2.30 -4.33 1.31
N LEU A 50 1.10 -4.31 0.74
CA LEU A 50 0.37 -5.54 0.43
C LEU A 50 1.04 -6.36 -0.69
N LEU A 51 1.57 -5.70 -1.71
CA LEU A 51 2.34 -6.38 -2.77
C LEU A 51 3.52 -7.14 -2.15
N ASP A 52 4.26 -6.48 -1.26
CA ASP A 52 5.41 -7.06 -0.58
C ASP A 52 5.01 -8.26 0.30
N SER A 53 3.91 -8.16 1.06
CA SER A 53 3.38 -9.29 1.84
C SER A 53 3.01 -10.49 0.95
N LEU A 54 2.42 -10.26 -0.23
CA LEU A 54 2.09 -11.32 -1.18
C LEU A 54 3.35 -11.95 -1.80
N VAL A 55 4.36 -11.15 -2.12
CA VAL A 55 5.66 -11.63 -2.62
C VAL A 55 6.36 -12.44 -1.55
N LEU A 56 6.37 -11.96 -0.30
CA LEU A 56 6.90 -12.68 0.86
C LEU A 56 6.20 -14.03 0.99
N ALA A 57 4.87 -14.04 1.07
CA ALA A 57 4.08 -15.25 1.25
C ALA A 57 4.36 -16.30 0.17
N ARG A 58 4.39 -15.87 -1.10
CA ARG A 58 4.73 -16.76 -2.22
C ARG A 58 6.14 -17.32 -2.08
N SER A 59 7.12 -16.48 -1.72
CA SER A 59 8.51 -16.90 -1.58
C SER A 59 8.68 -17.90 -0.44
N GLU A 60 7.98 -17.71 0.67
CA GLU A 60 8.01 -18.60 1.81
C GLU A 60 7.30 -19.92 1.54
N ALA A 61 6.18 -19.91 0.79
CA ALA A 61 5.52 -21.13 0.33
C ALA A 61 6.46 -22.00 -0.53
N LEU A 62 7.18 -21.37 -1.45
CA LEU A 62 8.19 -22.04 -2.29
C LEU A 62 9.37 -22.56 -1.46
N ARG A 63 9.90 -21.75 -0.54
CA ARG A 63 11.07 -22.11 0.29
C ARG A 63 10.77 -23.26 1.24
N ARG A 64 9.59 -23.25 1.86
CA ARG A 64 9.18 -24.21 2.87
C ARG A 64 8.46 -25.42 2.30
N GLN A 65 8.09 -25.38 1.02
CA GLN A 65 7.29 -26.42 0.37
C GLN A 65 6.00 -26.72 1.17
N MET A 66 5.34 -25.67 1.66
CA MET A 66 4.08 -25.76 2.39
C MET A 66 3.18 -24.56 2.06
N ARG A 67 1.92 -24.61 2.50
CA ARG A 67 1.00 -23.50 2.32
C ARG A 67 1.39 -22.30 3.17
N VAL A 68 1.34 -21.12 2.58
CA VAL A 68 1.46 -19.83 3.30
C VAL A 68 0.22 -19.02 3.00
N SER A 69 -0.45 -18.61 4.06
CA SER A 69 -1.76 -17.96 4.02
C SER A 69 -1.62 -16.50 4.48
N LEU A 70 -2.41 -15.65 3.84
CA LEU A 70 -2.71 -14.30 4.28
C LEU A 70 -4.17 -14.24 4.69
N CYS A 71 -4.48 -13.58 5.80
CA CYS A 71 -5.85 -13.34 6.21
C CYS A 71 -6.05 -11.90 6.68
N ALA A 72 -7.28 -11.40 6.57
CA ALA A 72 -7.64 -10.14 7.21
C ALA A 72 -7.38 -10.22 8.72
N ARG A 73 -6.89 -9.15 9.32
CA ARG A 73 -6.49 -9.13 10.74
C ARG A 73 -7.66 -8.76 11.64
N ALA A 74 -7.93 -9.56 12.67
CA ALA A 74 -8.79 -9.15 13.80
C ALA A 74 -7.95 -8.69 14.99
N SER A 75 -6.83 -9.38 15.23
CA SER A 75 -5.78 -9.01 16.18
C SER A 75 -4.44 -9.50 15.64
N ASP A 76 -3.33 -9.22 16.33
CA ASP A 76 -1.99 -9.64 15.89
C ASP A 76 -1.80 -11.17 15.92
N THR A 77 -2.79 -11.92 16.41
CA THR A 77 -2.77 -13.38 16.52
C THR A 77 -4.05 -14.05 16.00
N ALA A 78 -4.93 -13.32 15.31
CA ALA A 78 -6.19 -13.88 14.85
C ALA A 78 -6.67 -13.28 13.52
N CYS A 79 -7.18 -14.16 12.66
CA CYS A 79 -7.83 -13.78 11.40
C CYS A 79 -9.26 -13.25 11.64
N HIS A 80 -9.68 -12.28 10.82
CA HIS A 80 -11.01 -11.70 10.84
C HIS A 80 -11.99 -12.57 10.06
N ALA A 81 -12.99 -13.13 10.74
CA ALA A 81 -13.94 -14.08 10.15
C ALA A 81 -14.71 -13.52 8.95
N SER A 82 -15.09 -12.23 8.98
CA SER A 82 -15.81 -11.60 7.86
C SER A 82 -14.89 -10.99 6.80
N GLY A 83 -13.57 -10.96 7.03
CA GLY A 83 -12.64 -10.46 6.03
C GLY A 83 -12.49 -8.95 5.95
N ASP A 84 -12.42 -8.24 7.09
CA ASP A 84 -12.18 -6.79 7.07
C ASP A 84 -10.69 -6.49 6.91
N TRP A 85 -10.23 -6.39 5.66
CA TRP A 85 -8.83 -6.09 5.34
C TRP A 85 -8.43 -4.65 5.69
N GLN A 86 -9.38 -3.75 5.96
CA GLN A 86 -9.08 -2.38 6.42
C GLN A 86 -8.32 -2.42 7.76
N LEU A 87 -8.57 -3.43 8.60
CA LEU A 87 -7.88 -3.65 9.86
C LEU A 87 -6.44 -4.16 9.69
N GLY A 88 -6.00 -4.40 8.45
CA GLY A 88 -4.71 -4.97 8.11
C GLY A 88 -4.80 -6.46 7.82
N TRP A 89 -3.66 -7.12 7.73
CA TRP A 89 -3.58 -8.54 7.41
C TRP A 89 -2.40 -9.21 8.12
N LEU A 90 -2.47 -10.52 8.20
CA LEU A 90 -1.43 -11.38 8.74
C LEU A 90 -0.87 -12.24 7.61
N VAL A 91 0.40 -12.63 7.71
CA VAL A 91 1.03 -13.62 6.83
C VAL A 91 1.63 -14.72 7.69
N PHE A 92 1.30 -15.98 7.42
CA PHE A 92 1.75 -17.10 8.24
C PHE A 92 1.90 -18.40 7.46
N ALA A 93 2.82 -19.27 7.90
CA ALA A 93 2.88 -20.65 7.42
C ALA A 93 1.71 -21.42 8.02
N ASP A 94 0.85 -21.95 7.15
CA ASP A 94 -0.40 -22.61 7.49
C ASP A 94 -0.13 -24.11 7.56
N ALA A 95 0.18 -24.60 8.76
CA ALA A 95 0.70 -25.96 8.94
C ALA A 95 -0.39 -27.04 8.84
N ASN A 96 -1.64 -26.66 9.08
CA ASN A 96 -2.80 -27.55 9.06
C ASN A 96 -3.76 -27.28 7.89
N ASP A 97 -3.38 -26.39 6.98
CA ASP A 97 -4.09 -26.12 5.73
C ASP A 97 -5.53 -25.61 5.92
N ASN A 98 -5.76 -24.77 6.94
CA ASN A 98 -7.09 -24.26 7.30
C ASN A 98 -7.29 -22.75 7.04
N ALA A 99 -6.25 -22.02 6.61
CA ALA A 99 -6.22 -20.57 6.45
C ALA A 99 -6.67 -19.76 7.67
N GLN A 100 -6.42 -20.29 8.86
CA GLN A 100 -6.54 -19.60 10.14
C GLN A 100 -5.18 -19.62 10.82
N LEU A 101 -4.90 -18.60 11.63
CA LEU A 101 -3.68 -18.56 12.40
C LEU A 101 -3.88 -19.32 13.72
N ASP A 102 -3.24 -20.47 13.84
CA ASP A 102 -3.28 -21.34 15.02
C ASP A 102 -1.97 -21.31 15.82
N ALA A 103 -2.00 -21.86 17.03
CA ALA A 103 -0.81 -21.90 17.92
C ALA A 103 0.39 -22.70 17.36
N GLY A 104 0.15 -23.57 16.37
CA GLY A 104 1.20 -24.34 15.69
C GLY A 104 1.80 -23.66 14.46
N ASP A 105 1.21 -22.55 14.03
CA ASP A 105 1.61 -21.84 12.81
C ASP A 105 2.73 -20.84 13.09
N MET A 106 3.53 -20.58 12.05
CA MET A 106 4.57 -19.57 12.11
C MET A 106 4.04 -18.25 11.54
N LEU A 107 3.71 -17.30 12.42
CA LEU A 107 3.43 -15.93 12.04
C LEU A 107 4.69 -15.25 11.49
N MET A 108 4.62 -14.79 10.24
CA MET A 108 5.74 -14.16 9.51
C MET A 108 5.62 -12.65 9.50
N GLU A 109 4.41 -12.13 9.34
CA GLU A 109 4.17 -10.70 9.21
C GLU A 109 2.84 -10.31 9.85
N VAL A 110 2.84 -9.16 10.52
CA VAL A 110 1.63 -8.45 10.96
C VAL A 110 1.64 -7.10 10.27
N HIS A 111 0.70 -6.88 9.36
CA HIS A 111 0.52 -5.58 8.74
C HIS A 111 -0.57 -4.80 9.49
N ALA A 112 -0.25 -3.55 9.85
CA ALA A 112 -1.15 -2.68 10.57
C ALA A 112 -2.39 -2.28 9.74
N ALA A 113 -3.37 -1.72 10.42
CA ALA A 113 -4.58 -1.20 9.78
C ALA A 113 -4.26 -0.11 8.77
N VAL A 114 -5.00 -0.14 7.65
CA VAL A 114 -4.98 0.92 6.66
C VAL A 114 -5.66 2.15 7.27
N PRO A 115 -5.05 3.35 7.20
CA PRO A 115 -5.63 4.56 7.79
C PRO A 115 -7.08 4.79 7.34
N GLU A 116 -7.97 5.17 8.25
CA GLU A 116 -9.42 5.37 7.97
C GLU A 116 -9.70 6.41 6.87
N ALA A 117 -8.75 7.33 6.65
CA ALA A 117 -8.83 8.29 5.54
C ALA A 117 -8.68 7.62 4.15
N MET A 118 -8.35 6.34 4.09
CA MET A 118 -8.24 5.51 2.89
C MET A 118 -9.23 4.34 2.98
N GLN A 119 -9.61 3.80 1.84
CA GLN A 119 -10.54 2.68 1.71
C GLN A 119 -9.83 1.53 1.02
N LEU A 120 -9.86 0.37 1.66
CA LEU A 120 -9.41 -0.89 1.09
C LEU A 120 -10.61 -1.77 0.75
N THR A 121 -10.82 -2.03 -0.53
CA THR A 121 -11.85 -2.94 -1.03
C THR A 121 -11.23 -4.19 -1.63
N VAL A 122 -11.86 -5.34 -1.41
CA VAL A 122 -11.32 -6.63 -1.85
C VAL A 122 -12.39 -7.44 -2.59
N THR A 123 -11.99 -8.17 -3.63
CA THR A 123 -12.89 -9.08 -4.35
C THR A 123 -13.48 -10.17 -3.44
N ASN A 124 -14.76 -10.50 -3.64
CA ASN A 124 -15.52 -11.40 -2.75
C ASN A 124 -14.89 -12.79 -2.54
N THR A 125 -14.18 -13.34 -3.52
CA THR A 125 -13.64 -14.71 -3.49
C THR A 125 -12.54 -14.91 -2.44
N VAL A 126 -12.01 -13.83 -1.87
CA VAL A 126 -10.85 -13.85 -0.96
C VAL A 126 -11.11 -13.06 0.32
N LYS A 127 -12.39 -12.87 0.67
CA LYS A 127 -12.81 -12.05 1.81
C LYS A 127 -12.06 -12.43 3.08
N ALA A 128 -12.06 -13.70 3.47
CA ALA A 128 -11.39 -14.11 4.71
C ALA A 128 -9.87 -14.31 4.53
N TYR A 129 -9.44 -14.88 3.41
CA TYR A 129 -8.04 -15.27 3.21
C TYR A 129 -7.62 -15.31 1.72
N PHE A 130 -6.32 -15.33 1.51
CA PHE A 130 -5.63 -15.65 0.27
C PHE A 130 -4.46 -16.58 0.58
N SER A 131 -4.19 -17.62 -0.22
CA SER A 131 -3.06 -18.52 0.09
C SER A 131 -2.26 -18.91 -1.14
N TYR A 132 -1.00 -19.24 -0.88
CA TYR A 132 -0.06 -19.81 -1.84
C TYR A 132 0.23 -21.26 -1.45
N GLY A 133 0.08 -22.18 -2.40
CA GLY A 133 0.53 -23.57 -2.25
C GLY A 133 2.04 -23.73 -2.41
N PRO A 134 2.58 -24.94 -2.19
CA PRO A 134 4.02 -25.21 -2.22
C PRO A 134 4.69 -24.95 -3.57
N GLU A 135 3.94 -24.93 -4.68
CA GLU A 135 4.44 -24.54 -6.01
C GLU A 135 4.39 -23.02 -6.27
N GLY A 136 4.03 -22.22 -5.26
CA GLY A 136 3.87 -20.78 -5.35
C GLY A 136 2.66 -20.33 -6.18
N ARG A 137 1.73 -21.24 -6.50
CA ARG A 137 0.46 -20.91 -7.14
C ARG A 137 -0.55 -20.48 -6.08
N SER A 138 -1.41 -19.53 -6.41
CA SER A 138 -2.51 -19.17 -5.54
C SER A 138 -3.58 -20.26 -5.59
N ALA A 139 -3.96 -20.78 -4.42
CA ALA A 139 -4.89 -21.89 -4.33
C ALA A 139 -5.78 -21.76 -3.09
N THR A 140 -7.01 -22.25 -3.19
CA THR A 140 -7.89 -22.46 -2.04
C THR A 140 -7.38 -23.63 -1.21
N LEU A 141 -7.99 -23.87 -0.04
CA LEU A 141 -7.70 -25.05 0.78
C LEU A 141 -7.86 -26.36 -0.01
N ASN A 142 -8.83 -26.39 -0.92
CA ASN A 142 -9.13 -27.54 -1.78
C ASN A 142 -8.32 -27.57 -3.10
N GLY A 143 -7.31 -26.69 -3.25
CA GLY A 143 -6.43 -26.68 -4.43
C GLY A 143 -6.98 -26.00 -5.68
N ALA A 144 -8.20 -25.44 -5.64
CA ALA A 144 -8.74 -24.64 -6.74
C ALA A 144 -8.00 -23.31 -6.85
N PHE A 145 -7.85 -22.74 -8.04
CA PHE A 145 -7.13 -21.48 -8.19
C PHE A 145 -7.82 -20.33 -7.42
N MET A 146 -7.02 -19.42 -6.86
CA MET A 146 -7.52 -18.17 -6.29
C MET A 146 -7.04 -16.98 -7.11
N ALA A 147 -7.91 -15.97 -7.21
CA ALA A 147 -7.57 -14.67 -7.73
C ALA A 147 -8.18 -13.61 -6.84
N ALA A 148 -7.49 -12.49 -6.73
CA ALA A 148 -7.84 -11.40 -5.84
C ALA A 148 -7.46 -10.06 -6.44
N THR A 149 -8.31 -9.07 -6.18
CA THR A 149 -7.94 -7.67 -6.34
C THR A 149 -8.19 -6.96 -5.02
N TRP A 150 -7.15 -6.34 -4.49
CA TRP A 150 -7.22 -5.40 -3.37
C TRP A 150 -7.05 -4.01 -3.92
N ARG A 151 -8.01 -3.13 -3.65
CA ARG A 151 -8.03 -1.78 -4.20
C ARG A 151 -8.01 -0.76 -3.07
N PHE A 152 -7.01 0.11 -3.12
CA PHE A 152 -6.74 1.20 -2.21
C PHE A 152 -7.17 2.51 -2.86
N CYS A 153 -8.11 3.18 -2.21
CA CYS A 153 -8.68 4.44 -2.65
C CYS A 153 -8.66 5.46 -1.51
N LYS A 154 -8.74 6.75 -1.85
CA LYS A 154 -8.88 7.82 -0.87
C LYS A 154 -9.86 8.87 -1.42
N PRO A 155 -10.92 9.22 -0.67
CA PRO A 155 -11.83 10.29 -1.08
C PRO A 155 -11.06 11.59 -1.35
N GLY A 156 -11.39 12.24 -2.47
CA GLY A 156 -10.74 13.48 -2.90
C GLY A 156 -9.46 13.31 -3.75
N LEU A 157 -9.02 12.07 -4.01
CA LEU A 157 -7.97 11.80 -5.01
C LEU A 157 -8.56 11.30 -6.33
N GLU A 158 -7.98 11.74 -7.45
CA GLU A 158 -8.41 11.35 -8.80
C GLU A 158 -7.94 9.95 -9.23
N SER A 159 -7.06 9.33 -8.44
CA SER A 159 -6.53 8.00 -8.71
C SER A 159 -6.26 7.23 -7.43
N GLY A 160 -6.31 5.91 -7.54
CA GLY A 160 -5.94 4.97 -6.49
C GLY A 160 -4.97 3.92 -7.00
N TRP A 161 -4.79 2.87 -6.21
CA TRP A 161 -3.92 1.74 -6.52
C TRP A 161 -4.66 0.43 -6.31
N GLN A 162 -4.37 -0.58 -7.11
CA GLN A 162 -4.84 -1.92 -6.87
C GLN A 162 -3.71 -2.94 -6.98
N VAL A 163 -3.74 -3.93 -6.10
CA VAL A 163 -2.89 -5.11 -6.17
C VAL A 163 -3.74 -6.25 -6.71
N VAL A 164 -3.30 -6.85 -7.82
CA VAL A 164 -4.00 -7.94 -8.48
C VAL A 164 -3.14 -9.20 -8.39
N SER A 165 -3.71 -10.28 -7.88
CA SER A 165 -3.10 -11.61 -7.90
C SER A 165 -3.97 -12.55 -8.73
N ASN A 166 -3.36 -13.22 -9.70
CA ASN A 166 -4.03 -14.18 -10.59
C ASN A 166 -3.75 -15.63 -10.14
N ALA A 167 -4.33 -16.60 -10.86
CA ALA A 167 -4.17 -18.04 -10.60
C ALA A 167 -2.72 -18.57 -10.64
N LEU A 168 -1.81 -17.86 -11.30
CA LEU A 168 -0.39 -18.22 -11.34
C LEU A 168 0.36 -17.70 -10.11
N GLY A 169 -0.31 -16.91 -9.27
CA GLY A 169 0.16 -16.39 -8.01
C GLY A 169 1.14 -15.21 -8.12
N ARG A 170 1.24 -14.55 -9.27
CA ARG A 170 2.17 -13.42 -9.46
C ARG A 170 1.41 -12.12 -9.16
N PRO A 171 1.60 -11.51 -7.97
CA PRO A 171 0.92 -10.27 -7.65
C PRO A 171 1.53 -9.13 -8.48
N ARG A 172 0.72 -8.13 -8.81
CA ARG A 172 1.14 -6.92 -9.52
C ARG A 172 0.42 -5.70 -8.98
N LEU A 173 1.12 -4.57 -8.97
CA LEU A 173 0.58 -3.28 -8.60
C LEU A 173 0.16 -2.51 -9.85
N GLU A 174 -1.04 -1.95 -9.85
CA GLU A 174 -1.60 -1.18 -10.94
C GLU A 174 -2.23 0.12 -10.44
N LYS A 175 -2.07 1.20 -11.19
CA LYS A 175 -2.77 2.45 -10.93
C LYS A 175 -4.20 2.37 -11.44
N VAL A 176 -5.15 2.92 -10.70
CA VAL A 176 -6.57 2.95 -11.06
C VAL A 176 -7.13 4.37 -11.02
N SER A 177 -8.16 4.65 -11.82
CA SER A 177 -8.81 5.96 -11.90
C SER A 177 -9.92 6.11 -10.85
N ALA A 178 -10.27 7.35 -10.48
CA ALA A 178 -11.32 7.63 -9.50
C ALA A 178 -12.67 6.94 -9.74
N PRO A 179 -13.19 6.79 -10.97
CA PRO A 179 -14.45 6.05 -11.21
C PRO A 179 -14.41 4.57 -10.84
N SER A 180 -13.22 4.00 -10.64
CA SER A 180 -13.07 2.62 -10.17
C SER A 180 -12.89 2.50 -8.64
N CYS A 181 -12.80 3.66 -7.96
CA CYS A 181 -12.72 3.81 -6.51
C CYS A 181 -14.10 3.98 -5.84
N GLY A 182 -15.19 3.90 -6.61
CA GLY A 182 -16.58 3.94 -6.14
C GLY A 182 -17.52 3.48 -7.24
#